data_AF-A0A959UDX4-F1
#
_entry.id   AF-A0A959UDX4-F1
#
_cell.length_a   1.000
_cell.length_b   1.000
_cell.length_c   1.000
_cell.angle_alpha   90.00
_cell.angle_beta   90.00
_cell.angle_gamma   90.00
#
_symmetry.space_group_name_H-M   'P 1'
#
loop_
_entity.id
_entity.type
_entity.pdbx_description
1 polymer ?
#
loop_
_entity_poly.entity_id
_entity_poly.type
_entity_poly.pdbx_seq_one_letter_code
_entity_poly.pdbx_strand_id
1 'polypeptide(L)'
;NIFIPKQSIRGVSITYLFHIGPSLGLAKPIYLNIIEKQENSFGMNTNNQDNVVLRKFDPAIHDKDQIYGKASFFNGIDETKLYPGIFTKFGFEFDYSSQREVIRTVEVGLTSDFYFKEIPIMAFAENRSWFLNLYIGISFGKKETK
;
A
#
# COMPACT_ATOMS: atom_id res chain seq x y z
N ASN A 1 -21.50 6.99 -15.16
CA ASN A 1 -22.79 6.90 -15.90
C ASN A 1 -23.81 6.17 -15.05
N ILE A 2 -25.03 6.70 -14.91
CA ILE A 2 -26.08 6.12 -14.05
C ILE A 2 -26.95 5.21 -14.92
N PHE A 3 -27.10 3.92 -14.54
CA PHE A 3 -27.86 2.94 -15.33
C PHE A 3 -29.32 2.81 -14.88
N ILE A 4 -29.62 2.97 -13.58
CA ILE A 4 -30.99 2.92 -13.05
C ILE A 4 -31.29 4.24 -12.33
N PRO A 5 -32.11 5.13 -12.92
CA PRO A 5 -32.50 6.36 -12.25
C PRO A 5 -33.42 6.05 -11.05
N LYS A 6 -33.31 6.89 -10.01
CA LYS A 6 -34.11 6.88 -8.76
C LYS A 6 -35.63 6.70 -8.95
N GLN A 7 -36.11 6.96 -10.17
CA GLN A 7 -37.53 6.91 -10.55
C GLN A 7 -38.09 5.49 -10.74
N SER A 8 -37.25 4.44 -10.85
CA SER A 8 -37.72 3.12 -11.28
C SER A 8 -38.25 2.18 -10.20
N ILE A 9 -37.79 2.22 -8.92
CA ILE A 9 -38.41 1.45 -7.80
C ILE A 9 -37.94 2.02 -6.44
N ARG A 10 -38.90 2.42 -5.59
CA ARG A 10 -38.78 2.61 -4.13
C ARG A 10 -37.77 3.64 -3.56
N GLY A 11 -37.26 4.58 -4.36
CA GLY A 11 -36.52 5.75 -3.83
C GLY A 11 -35.03 5.52 -3.53
N VAL A 12 -34.47 4.38 -3.96
CA VAL A 12 -33.03 4.10 -3.95
C VAL A 12 -32.49 4.30 -5.37
N SER A 13 -31.38 5.02 -5.52
CA SER A 13 -30.67 5.17 -6.81
C SER A 13 -29.46 4.24 -6.83
N ILE A 14 -29.26 3.53 -7.94
CA ILE A 14 -28.10 2.66 -8.14
C ILE A 14 -27.27 3.21 -9.28
N THR A 15 -26.02 3.55 -8.98
CA THR A 15 -25.06 4.10 -9.92
C THR A 15 -23.91 3.14 -10.10
N TYR A 16 -23.47 2.94 -11.34
CA TYR A 16 -22.28 2.19 -11.65
C TYR A 16 -21.09 3.15 -11.84
N LEU A 17 -19.96 2.80 -11.21
CA LEU A 17 -18.73 3.57 -11.18
C LEU A 17 -17.61 2.77 -11.85
N PHE A 18 -16.96 3.41 -12.81
CA PHE A 18 -15.77 2.89 -13.45
C PHE A 18 -14.75 4.02 -13.55
N HIS A 19 -13.55 3.80 -13.00
CA HIS A 19 -12.44 4.73 -13.12
C HIS A 19 -11.21 3.98 -13.63
N ILE A 20 -10.44 4.65 -14.46
CA ILE A 20 -9.14 4.21 -14.93
C ILE A 20 -8.20 5.40 -14.92
N GLY A 21 -6.97 5.21 -14.48
CA GLY A 21 -5.99 6.29 -14.39
C GLY A 21 -4.57 5.78 -14.21
N PRO A 22 -3.58 6.68 -14.29
CA PRO A 22 -2.20 6.33 -13.96
C PRO A 22 -2.08 6.02 -12.46
N SER A 23 -1.18 5.09 -12.14
CA SER A 23 -0.76 4.76 -10.77
C SER A 23 0.76 4.95 -10.64
N LEU A 24 1.22 5.35 -9.46
CA LEU A 24 2.64 5.54 -9.17
C LEU A 24 2.98 4.91 -7.83
N GLY A 25 3.71 3.80 -7.88
CA GLY A 25 4.25 3.11 -6.72
C GLY A 25 5.63 3.65 -6.34
N LEU A 26 5.85 3.87 -5.05
CA LEU A 26 7.15 4.23 -4.48
C LEU A 26 7.63 3.07 -3.63
N ALA A 27 8.68 2.37 -4.08
CA ALA A 27 9.27 1.29 -3.30
C ALA A 27 10.59 1.75 -2.70
N LYS A 28 10.60 1.87 -1.38
CA LYS A 28 11.76 2.23 -0.58
C LYS A 28 12.44 0.96 -0.03
N PRO A 29 13.77 0.83 -0.12
CA PRO A 29 14.47 -0.28 0.51
C PRO A 29 14.41 -0.22 2.05
N ILE A 30 14.38 -1.40 2.67
CA ILE A 30 14.41 -1.54 4.13
C ILE A 30 15.86 -1.64 4.59
N TYR A 31 16.23 -0.78 5.54
CA TYR A 31 17.51 -0.84 6.24
C TYR A 31 17.31 -1.46 7.61
N LEU A 32 18.25 -2.30 8.01
CA LEU A 32 18.29 -2.95 9.31
C LEU A 32 19.61 -2.62 10.01
N ASN A 33 19.54 -2.62 11.33
CA ASN A 33 20.71 -2.57 12.19
C ASN A 33 21.14 -4.02 12.43
N ILE A 34 22.34 -4.38 11.99
CA ILE A 34 22.88 -5.74 12.10
C ILE A 34 24.06 -5.74 13.06
N ILE A 35 24.16 -6.78 13.88
CA ILE A 35 25.33 -7.03 14.74
C ILE A 35 26.33 -7.82 13.91
N GLU A 36 27.44 -7.18 13.54
CA GLU A 36 28.59 -7.88 12.97
C GLU A 36 29.50 -8.31 14.12
N LYS A 37 29.70 -9.63 14.29
CA LYS A 37 30.76 -10.15 15.16
C LYS A 37 32.08 -10.00 14.42
N GLN A 38 32.96 -9.11 14.87
CA GLN A 38 34.34 -9.12 14.39
C GLN A 38 35.04 -10.36 14.94
N GLU A 39 35.27 -11.37 14.09
CA GLU A 39 36.30 -12.36 14.36
C GLU A 39 37.66 -11.69 14.11
N ASN A 40 38.24 -11.12 15.17
CA ASN A 40 39.61 -10.65 15.16
C ASN A 40 40.52 -11.82 14.78
N SER A 41 41.05 -11.83 13.56
CA SER A 41 42.00 -12.83 13.03
C SER A 41 43.40 -12.74 13.67
N PHE A 42 43.50 -12.24 14.90
CA PHE A 42 44.77 -12.04 15.59
C PHE A 42 44.61 -12.13 17.10
N GLY A 43 44.27 -13.32 17.61
CA GLY A 43 44.69 -13.86 18.92
C GLY A 43 44.69 -12.96 20.17
N MET A 44 43.95 -11.85 20.23
CA MET A 44 43.96 -10.92 21.34
C MET A 44 42.54 -10.64 21.81
N ASN A 45 42.24 -11.19 23.00
CA ASN A 45 41.08 -10.89 23.83
C ASN A 45 41.04 -9.38 24.16
N THR A 46 40.36 -8.58 23.35
CA THR A 46 39.99 -7.23 23.73
C THR A 46 38.62 -6.93 23.15
N ASN A 47 37.63 -7.05 24.04
CA ASN A 47 36.29 -6.49 23.98
C ASN A 47 35.49 -6.87 22.72
N ASN A 48 34.62 -7.87 22.85
CA ASN A 48 33.46 -8.06 21.97
C ASN A 48 32.58 -6.81 22.05
N GLN A 49 32.93 -5.78 21.28
CA GLN A 49 32.04 -4.67 20.99
C GLN A 49 31.20 -5.11 19.80
N ASP A 50 29.98 -5.54 20.10
CA ASP A 50 28.93 -5.76 19.12
C ASP A 50 28.69 -4.42 18.39
N ASN A 51 29.35 -4.25 17.24
CA ASN A 51 29.18 -3.05 16.44
C ASN A 51 27.89 -3.19 15.65
N VAL A 52 26.96 -2.29 15.93
CA VAL A 52 25.69 -2.21 15.21
C VAL A 52 25.91 -1.41 13.93
N VAL A 53 25.88 -2.09 12.78
CA VAL A 53 26.08 -1.47 11.47
C VAL A 53 24.75 -1.34 10.75
N LEU A 54 24.53 -0.17 10.13
CA LEU A 54 23.38 0.08 9.28
C LEU A 54 23.63 -0.53 7.89
N ARG A 55 22.82 -1.53 7.51
CA ARG A 55 22.89 -2.14 6.16
C ARG A 55 21.51 -2.26 5.52
N LYS A 56 21.52 -2.24 4.20
CA LYS A 56 20.36 -2.59 3.39
C LYS A 56 20.08 -4.08 3.56
N PHE A 57 18.82 -4.45 3.75
CA PHE A 57 18.46 -5.84 3.91
C PHE A 57 18.76 -6.63 2.63
N ASP A 58 19.56 -7.68 2.79
CA ASP A 58 19.83 -8.67 1.75
C ASP A 58 19.58 -10.07 2.33
N PRO A 59 18.56 -10.81 1.86
CA PRO A 59 18.22 -12.13 2.36
C PRO A 59 19.30 -13.19 2.10
N ALA A 60 20.27 -12.94 1.20
CA ALA A 60 21.35 -13.88 0.92
C ALA A 60 22.54 -13.75 1.89
N ILE A 61 22.65 -12.62 2.59
CA ILE A 61 23.82 -12.28 3.43
C ILE A 61 23.42 -12.17 4.91
N HIS A 62 22.17 -11.82 5.21
CA HIS A 62 21.73 -11.54 6.57
C HIS A 62 20.85 -12.66 7.12
N ASP A 63 21.41 -13.40 8.07
CA ASP A 63 20.64 -14.34 8.87
C ASP A 63 19.78 -13.62 9.91
N LYS A 64 18.62 -14.21 10.22
CA LYS A 64 17.63 -13.63 11.16
C LYS A 64 18.24 -13.33 12.55
N ASP A 65 19.22 -14.12 12.95
CA ASP A 65 19.87 -14.03 14.27
C ASP A 65 20.86 -12.86 14.38
N GLN A 66 21.24 -12.23 13.27
CA GLN A 66 22.15 -11.07 13.24
C GLN A 66 21.41 -9.73 13.24
N ILE A 67 20.07 -9.74 13.14
CA ILE A 67 19.25 -8.53 13.06
C ILE A 67 19.03 -7.97 14.47
N TYR A 68 19.73 -6.89 14.81
CA TYR A 68 19.57 -6.18 16.08
C TYR A 68 18.21 -5.47 16.18
N GLY A 69 17.75 -4.91 15.06
CA GLY A 69 16.46 -4.22 15.01
C GLY A 69 16.25 -3.37 13.76
N LYS A 70 15.07 -2.73 13.71
CA LYS A 70 14.70 -1.82 12.63
C LYS A 70 15.56 -0.56 12.66
N ALA A 71 16.04 -0.13 11.50
CA ALA A 71 16.65 1.18 11.37
C ALA A 71 15.59 2.30 11.34
N SER A 72 16.06 3.55 11.39
CA SER A 72 15.17 4.73 11.23
C SER A 72 14.42 4.68 9.90
N PHE A 73 13.16 5.11 9.91
CA PHE A 73 12.30 5.14 8.72
C PHE A 73 12.91 5.96 7.57
N PHE A 74 13.67 7.00 7.90
CA PHE A 74 14.26 7.93 6.93
C PHE A 74 15.48 7.35 6.17
N ASN A 75 16.06 6.23 6.62
CA ASN A 75 17.23 5.64 5.96
C ASN A 75 16.83 4.98 4.63
N GLY A 76 17.46 5.36 3.51
CA GLY A 76 17.17 4.81 2.19
C GLY A 76 16.08 5.54 1.40
N ILE A 77 15.67 6.75 1.82
CA ILE A 77 14.73 7.58 1.05
C ILE A 77 15.32 7.98 -0.31
N ASP A 78 16.62 8.27 -0.34
CA ASP A 78 17.41 8.57 -1.54
C ASP A 78 17.47 7.39 -2.52
N GLU A 79 17.37 6.16 -2.03
CA GLU A 79 17.31 4.94 -2.84
C GLU A 79 15.88 4.52 -3.26
N THR A 80 14.87 5.36 -3.04
CA THR A 80 13.48 5.04 -3.40
C THR A 80 13.34 4.92 -4.92
N LYS A 81 12.74 3.83 -5.37
CA LYS A 81 12.47 3.57 -6.79
C LYS A 81 11.01 3.85 -7.14
N LEU A 82 10.80 4.43 -8.32
CA LEU A 82 9.50 4.73 -8.90
C LEU A 82 9.02 3.55 -9.76
N TYR A 83 7.77 3.15 -9.55
CA TYR A 83 7.10 2.09 -10.29
C TYR A 83 5.82 2.66 -10.91
N PRO A 84 5.88 3.11 -12.17
CA PRO A 84 4.67 3.54 -12.87
C PRO A 84 3.74 2.34 -13.14
N GLY A 85 2.46 2.61 -13.10
CA GLY A 85 1.41 1.63 -13.31
C GLY A 85 0.10 2.26 -13.77
N ILE A 86 -0.94 1.44 -13.81
CA ILE A 86 -2.31 1.79 -14.15
C ILE A 86 -3.20 1.30 -13.02
N PHE A 87 -4.10 2.16 -12.58
CA PHE A 87 -5.12 1.85 -11.60
C PHE A 87 -6.49 1.79 -12.27
N THR A 88 -7.31 0.85 -11.80
CA THR A 88 -8.71 0.74 -12.17
C THR A 88 -9.58 0.58 -10.94
N LYS A 89 -10.74 1.23 -10.93
CA LYS A 89 -11.78 1.10 -9.91
C LYS A 89 -13.08 0.75 -10.58
N PHE A 90 -13.73 -0.27 -10.06
CA PHE A 90 -15.06 -0.71 -10.47
C PHE A 90 -15.93 -0.72 -9.22
N GLY A 91 -17.16 -0.20 -9.28
CA GLY A 91 -18.03 -0.22 -8.12
C GLY A 91 -19.48 0.06 -8.43
N PHE A 92 -20.31 -0.24 -7.43
CA PHE A 92 -21.71 0.14 -7.40
C PHE A 92 -21.93 1.06 -6.21
N GLU A 93 -22.65 2.13 -6.47
CA GLU A 93 -23.02 3.13 -5.50
C GLU A 93 -24.54 3.11 -5.29
N PHE A 94 -24.95 2.97 -4.05
CA PHE A 94 -26.34 2.89 -3.62
C PHE A 94 -26.69 4.14 -2.81
N ASP A 95 -27.45 5.06 -3.39
CA ASP A 95 -28.02 6.21 -2.67
C ASP A 95 -29.41 5.86 -2.16
N TYR A 96 -29.55 5.80 -0.83
CA TYR A 96 -30.80 5.46 -0.14
C TYR A 96 -31.40 6.65 0.60
N SER A 97 -30.94 7.87 0.32
CA SER A 97 -31.47 9.05 0.97
C SER A 97 -32.90 9.38 0.49
N SER A 98 -33.84 9.44 1.44
CA SER A 98 -35.22 9.82 1.14
C SER A 98 -35.40 11.32 0.90
N GLN A 99 -34.50 12.15 1.44
CA GLN A 99 -34.53 13.61 1.32
C GLN A 99 -33.44 14.09 0.35
N ARG A 100 -33.77 15.00 -0.57
CA ARG A 100 -32.79 15.57 -1.53
C ARG A 100 -31.65 16.33 -0.85
N GLU A 101 -31.87 16.83 0.36
CA GLU A 101 -30.89 17.58 1.13
C GLU A 101 -29.92 16.69 1.90
N VAL A 102 -30.21 15.41 2.10
CA VAL A 102 -29.33 14.50 2.82
C VAL A 102 -28.66 13.58 1.79
N ILE A 103 -27.35 13.40 1.90
CA ILE A 103 -26.58 12.45 1.09
C ILE A 103 -26.27 11.28 2.01
N ARG A 104 -26.74 10.09 1.67
CA ARG A 104 -26.45 8.84 2.36
C ARG A 104 -26.27 7.75 1.32
N THR A 105 -25.02 7.38 1.15
CA THR A 105 -24.62 6.55 0.03
C THR A 105 -23.65 5.49 0.50
N VAL A 106 -23.85 4.25 0.04
CA VAL A 106 -22.91 3.15 0.23
C VAL A 106 -22.32 2.79 -1.13
N GLU A 107 -21.00 2.77 -1.22
CA GLU A 107 -20.24 2.32 -2.38
C GLU A 107 -19.59 0.98 -2.05
N VAL A 108 -19.72 -0.01 -2.92
CA VAL A 108 -19.00 -1.28 -2.81
C VAL A 108 -18.37 -1.59 -4.14
N GLY A 109 -17.12 -2.04 -4.12
CA GLY A 109 -16.46 -2.36 -5.36
C GLY A 109 -15.09 -3.01 -5.21
N LEU A 110 -14.41 -3.04 -6.35
CA LEU A 110 -13.09 -3.60 -6.55
C LEU A 110 -12.16 -2.51 -7.05
N THR A 111 -10.92 -2.54 -6.59
CA THR A 111 -9.82 -1.80 -7.19
C THR A 111 -8.76 -2.76 -7.67
N SER A 112 -8.12 -2.42 -8.77
CA SER A 112 -7.04 -3.22 -9.36
C SER A 112 -5.91 -2.31 -9.80
N ASP A 113 -4.73 -2.54 -9.25
CA ASP A 113 -3.48 -1.84 -9.56
C ASP A 113 -2.56 -2.76 -10.35
N PHE A 114 -2.13 -2.31 -11.53
CA PHE A 114 -1.18 -3.01 -12.38
C PHE A 114 0.07 -2.17 -12.58
N TYR A 115 1.24 -2.71 -12.24
CA TYR A 115 2.52 -2.04 -12.40
C TYR A 115 3.32 -2.67 -13.53
N PHE A 116 4.04 -1.86 -14.32
CA PHE A 116 4.82 -2.37 -15.45
C PHE A 116 6.02 -3.23 -15.04
N LYS A 117 6.43 -3.17 -13.78
CA LYS A 117 7.49 -3.97 -13.17
C LYS A 117 7.00 -4.56 -11.86
N GLU A 118 7.50 -5.74 -11.52
CA GLU A 118 7.29 -6.34 -10.21
C GLU A 118 7.86 -5.45 -9.12
N ILE A 119 7.07 -5.20 -8.09
CA ILE A 119 7.48 -4.40 -6.95
C ILE A 119 8.10 -5.34 -5.91
N PRO A 120 9.39 -5.19 -5.55
CA PRO A 120 10.02 -6.02 -4.55
C PRO A 120 9.54 -5.60 -3.14
N ILE A 121 8.44 -6.18 -2.68
CA ILE A 121 7.85 -5.93 -1.36
C ILE A 121 8.35 -6.96 -0.34
N MET A 122 8.47 -8.22 -0.77
CA MET A 122 8.89 -9.33 0.07
C MET A 122 10.19 -9.93 -0.45
N ALA A 123 11.09 -10.27 0.48
CA ALA A 123 12.38 -10.87 0.14
C ALA A 123 12.30 -12.39 -0.10
N PHE A 124 11.39 -13.07 0.58
CA PHE A 124 11.25 -14.54 0.55
C PHE A 124 9.98 -15.02 -0.15
N ALA A 125 9.15 -14.11 -0.63
CA ALA A 125 7.90 -14.43 -1.33
C ALA A 125 7.94 -13.87 -2.75
N GLU A 126 7.17 -14.52 -3.63
CA GLU A 126 7.03 -14.08 -5.02
C GLU A 126 6.39 -12.69 -5.07
N ASN A 127 7.08 -11.76 -5.71
CA ASN A 127 6.62 -10.39 -5.85
C ASN A 127 5.67 -10.31 -7.05
N ARG A 128 4.53 -9.62 -6.85
CA ARG A 128 3.50 -9.47 -7.88
C ARG A 128 3.46 -8.06 -8.43
N SER A 129 3.18 -7.95 -9.72
CA SER A 129 2.95 -6.68 -10.42
C SER A 129 1.47 -6.27 -10.43
N TRP A 130 0.56 -7.19 -10.07
CA TRP A 130 -0.89 -6.97 -10.05
C TRP A 130 -1.46 -7.13 -8.65
N PHE A 131 -2.28 -6.17 -8.22
CA PHE A 131 -2.93 -6.14 -6.91
C PHE A 131 -4.43 -5.90 -7.07
N LEU A 132 -5.25 -6.83 -6.58
CA LEU A 132 -6.70 -6.72 -6.54
C LEU A 132 -7.15 -6.47 -5.10
N ASN A 133 -8.00 -5.47 -4.87
CA ASN A 133 -8.54 -5.13 -3.56
C ASN A 133 -10.06 -4.96 -3.63
N LEU A 134 -10.71 -5.24 -2.51
CA LEU A 134 -12.13 -4.95 -2.29
C LEU A 134 -12.24 -3.73 -1.39
N TYR A 135 -13.21 -2.85 -1.65
CA TYR A 135 -13.48 -1.70 -0.79
C TYR A 135 -14.97 -1.52 -0.55
N ILE A 136 -15.26 -0.90 0.59
CA ILE A 136 -16.58 -0.41 0.98
C ILE A 136 -16.38 1.06 1.40
N GLY A 137 -17.13 1.97 0.76
CA GLY A 137 -17.18 3.38 1.10
C GLY A 137 -18.55 3.73 1.66
N ILE A 138 -18.60 4.49 2.74
CA ILE A 138 -19.85 5.03 3.28
C ILE A 138 -19.73 6.54 3.28
N SER A 139 -20.61 7.20 2.55
CA SER A 139 -20.65 8.66 2.40
C SER A 139 -21.91 9.21 3.06
N PHE A 140 -21.73 10.20 3.92
CA PHE A 140 -22.82 10.90 4.59
C PHE A 140 -22.59 12.41 4.52
N GLY A 141 -23.66 13.17 4.28
CA GLY A 141 -23.57 14.64 4.21
C GLY A 141 -24.93 15.31 4.11
N LYS A 142 -24.94 16.64 4.16
CA LYS A 142 -26.12 17.47 3.90
C LYS A 142 -25.78 18.51 2.83
N LYS A 143 -26.63 18.66 1.83
CA LYS A 143 -26.55 19.69 0.81
C LYS A 143 -27.27 20.93 1.30
N GLU A 144 -26.52 21.90 1.82
CA GLU A 144 -27.04 23.24 2.10
C GLU A 144 -27.21 23.98 0.76
N THR A 145 -28.45 24.26 0.38
CA THR A 145 -28.73 25.16 -0.74
C THR A 145 -29.04 26.52 -0.11
N LYS A 146 -28.14 27.48 -0.25
CA LYS A 146 -28.39 28.88 0.10
C LYS A 146 -29.14 29.58 -1.03
#